data_AF-A0AAV0R1Z7-F1
#
_entry.id   AF-A0AAV0R1Z7-F1
#
_cell.length_a   1.000
_cell.length_b   1.000
_cell.length_c   1.000
_cell.angle_alpha   90.00
_cell.angle_beta   90.00
_cell.angle_gamma   90.00
#
_symmetry.space_group_name_H-M   'P 1'
#
loop_
_entity.id
_entity.type
_entity.pdbx_description
1 polymer ?
#
loop_
_entity_poly.entity_id
_entity_poly.type
_entity_poly.pdbx_seq_one_letter_code
_entity_poly.pdbx_strand_id
1 'polypeptide(L)'
;MLSCKMITSGRTPSPMWDRLVFNKIKAKLGGRVRLMGSGASPLSPDVMDFLRVCFGCQVLEGYGMTETSCIISIMDEGDNLSGHVGSPNPACEVKLVDVPEMNYTSEDQPFPRGEICVRGPTIFQGYYKDQTQTGEVIDEDGWLHTGDIGLWLDGGRLKIVDRKKNIFKLAQGEYIAPEKIENVYTKSRFVGQCFVYGDSFNSSLVAIVSVDPDVLTEWATSQGIKADDLGRLCNDLRARAAVLADMDSIGREAQLRGFEFAKAVTLVPEPFTLENGLLTPTFKIKRPQAKEYFAKAITDMYDELSASEHGTPTSKL
;
A
#
# COMPACT_ATOMS: atom_id res chain seq x y z
N MET A 1 6.59 -21.32 13.44
CA MET A 1 6.36 -22.18 12.24
C MET A 1 5.16 -23.14 12.37
N LEU A 2 5.04 -23.96 13.43
CA LEU A 2 3.91 -24.92 13.54
C LEU A 2 2.54 -24.23 13.69
N SER A 3 2.43 -23.18 14.52
CA SER A 3 1.17 -22.43 14.70
C SER A 3 0.76 -21.63 13.46
N CYS A 4 1.71 -21.08 12.69
CA CYS A 4 1.42 -20.42 11.40
C CYS A 4 0.81 -21.40 10.40
N LYS A 5 1.41 -22.59 10.23
CA LYS A 5 0.87 -23.63 9.33
C LYS A 5 -0.50 -24.16 9.76
N MET A 6 -0.80 -24.12 11.06
CA MET A 6 -2.09 -24.59 11.57
C MET A 6 -3.19 -23.56 11.28
N ILE A 7 -2.91 -22.26 11.44
CA ILE A 7 -3.88 -21.19 11.16
C ILE A 7 -4.14 -21.06 9.64
N THR A 8 -3.11 -21.18 8.80
CA THR A 8 -3.29 -21.21 7.33
C THR A 8 -3.98 -22.47 6.80
N SER A 9 -4.06 -23.54 7.61
CA SER A 9 -4.81 -24.78 7.27
C SER A 9 -6.16 -24.90 7.98
N GLY A 10 -6.64 -23.82 8.63
CA GLY A 10 -7.93 -23.82 9.35
C GLY A 10 -7.96 -24.65 10.64
N ARG A 11 -6.79 -25.00 11.21
CA ARG A 11 -6.66 -25.75 12.46
C ARG A 11 -6.44 -24.81 13.66
N THR A 12 -7.04 -25.15 14.80
CA THR A 12 -6.93 -24.40 16.05
C THR A 12 -5.46 -24.24 16.51
N PRO A 13 -5.08 -23.07 17.05
CA PRO A 13 -3.73 -22.83 17.55
C PRO A 13 -3.32 -23.81 18.67
N SER A 14 -2.01 -24.04 18.79
CA SER A 14 -1.43 -24.94 19.79
C SER A 14 -1.60 -24.37 21.21
N PRO A 15 -2.15 -25.11 22.18
CA PRO A 15 -2.39 -24.63 23.55
C PRO A 15 -1.15 -24.09 24.27
N MET A 16 0.03 -24.61 23.91
CA MET A 16 1.31 -24.18 24.48
C MET A 16 1.71 -22.78 23.98
N TRP A 17 1.58 -22.51 22.68
CA TRP A 17 1.94 -21.23 22.09
C TRP A 17 0.94 -20.13 22.43
N ASP A 18 -0.35 -20.48 22.57
CA ASP A 18 -1.36 -19.57 23.07
C ASP A 18 -1.00 -19.07 24.47
N ARG A 19 -0.63 -19.97 25.38
CA ARG A 19 -0.25 -19.59 26.75
C ARG A 19 1.03 -18.73 26.80
N LEU A 20 2.04 -19.06 26.00
CA LEU A 20 3.36 -18.43 26.09
C LEU A 20 3.41 -17.05 25.40
N VAL A 21 2.77 -16.93 24.23
CA VAL A 21 2.91 -15.77 23.32
C VAL A 21 1.55 -15.13 23.02
N PHE A 22 0.62 -15.86 22.41
CA PHE A 22 -0.55 -15.23 21.79
C PHE A 22 -1.55 -14.66 22.79
N ASN A 23 -1.72 -15.26 23.98
CA ASN A 23 -2.64 -14.73 24.99
C ASN A 23 -2.24 -13.32 25.46
N LYS A 24 -0.93 -13.01 25.51
CA LYS A 24 -0.45 -11.66 25.85
C LYS A 24 -0.79 -10.65 24.74
N ILE A 25 -0.70 -11.07 23.48
CA ILE A 25 -1.04 -10.23 22.32
C ILE A 25 -2.56 -10.04 22.23
N LYS A 26 -3.34 -11.12 22.32
CA LYS A 26 -4.80 -11.11 22.35
C LYS A 26 -5.33 -10.22 23.49
N ALA A 27 -4.68 -10.23 24.65
CA ALA A 27 -5.05 -9.38 25.79
C ALA A 27 -4.96 -7.88 25.50
N LYS A 28 -4.09 -7.44 24.56
CA LYS A 28 -4.04 -6.03 24.14
C LYS A 28 -5.35 -5.55 23.50
N LEU A 29 -6.16 -6.46 22.95
CA LEU A 29 -7.50 -6.20 22.40
C LEU A 29 -8.62 -6.83 23.26
N GLY A 30 -8.35 -7.13 24.54
CA GLY A 30 -9.34 -7.68 25.46
C GLY A 30 -9.59 -9.19 25.37
N GLY A 31 -8.83 -9.92 24.54
CA GLY A 31 -8.76 -11.39 24.57
C GLY A 31 -9.95 -12.16 23.99
N ARG A 32 -10.97 -11.47 23.47
CA ARG A 32 -12.23 -12.08 22.98
C ARG A 32 -12.54 -11.78 21.51
N VAL A 33 -11.56 -11.31 20.74
CA VAL A 33 -11.73 -11.03 19.31
C VAL A 33 -11.96 -12.33 18.55
N ARG A 34 -13.01 -12.36 17.73
CA ARG A 34 -13.39 -13.52 16.90
C ARG A 34 -13.27 -13.26 15.40
N LEU A 35 -13.44 -12.00 15.01
CA LEU A 35 -13.41 -11.53 13.63
C LEU A 35 -12.77 -10.14 13.59
N MET A 36 -11.92 -9.91 12.60
CA MET A 36 -11.38 -8.60 12.26
C MET A 36 -11.76 -8.28 10.82
N GLY A 37 -12.31 -7.09 10.59
CA GLY A 37 -12.57 -6.56 9.26
C GLY A 37 -11.55 -5.46 8.94
N SER A 38 -10.97 -5.53 7.75
CA SER A 38 -10.16 -4.47 7.16
C SER A 38 -10.86 -3.93 5.91
N GLY A 39 -10.66 -2.65 5.63
CA GLY A 39 -11.22 -1.97 4.47
C GLY A 39 -10.70 -0.55 4.35
N ALA A 40 -11.30 0.23 3.46
CA ALA A 40 -10.87 1.56 3.05
C ALA A 40 -9.54 1.58 2.29
N SER A 41 -8.48 0.91 2.78
CA SER A 41 -7.16 0.84 2.14
C SER A 41 -6.73 -0.62 1.92
N PRO A 42 -5.90 -0.91 0.90
CA PRO A 42 -5.36 -2.25 0.70
C PRO A 42 -4.55 -2.72 1.92
N LEU A 43 -4.84 -3.93 2.41
CA LEU A 43 -4.07 -4.58 3.46
C LEU A 43 -3.01 -5.50 2.83
N SER A 44 -1.75 -5.37 3.26
CA SER A 44 -0.71 -6.25 2.72
C SER A 44 -0.93 -7.72 3.16
N PRO A 45 -0.66 -8.72 2.30
CA PRO A 45 -0.84 -10.13 2.63
C PRO A 45 -0.14 -10.55 3.93
N ASP A 46 1.10 -10.09 4.13
CA ASP A 46 1.88 -10.44 5.32
C ASP A 46 1.30 -9.85 6.61
N VAL A 47 0.74 -8.64 6.54
CA VAL A 47 0.07 -8.03 7.70
C VAL A 47 -1.23 -8.77 8.01
N MET A 48 -2.00 -9.15 6.99
CA MET A 48 -3.19 -9.99 7.18
C MET A 48 -2.84 -11.32 7.85
N ASP A 49 -1.81 -12.01 7.36
CA ASP A 49 -1.34 -13.27 7.92
C ASP A 49 -0.79 -13.11 9.34
N PHE A 50 -0.04 -12.04 9.60
CA PHE A 50 0.42 -11.69 10.93
C PHE A 50 -0.75 -11.51 11.90
N LEU A 51 -1.77 -10.75 11.53
CA LEU A 51 -2.97 -10.53 12.35
C LEU A 51 -3.72 -11.84 12.62
N ARG A 52 -3.93 -12.67 11.58
CA ARG A 52 -4.54 -14.01 11.71
C ARG A 52 -3.78 -14.86 12.71
N VAL A 53 -2.45 -14.87 12.62
CA VAL A 53 -1.58 -15.66 13.51
C VAL A 53 -1.60 -15.14 14.94
N CYS A 54 -1.44 -13.83 15.13
CA CYS A 54 -1.35 -13.21 16.44
C CYS A 54 -2.63 -13.31 17.25
N PHE A 55 -3.77 -13.13 16.58
CA PHE A 55 -5.07 -13.09 17.25
C PHE A 55 -5.85 -14.40 17.15
N GLY A 56 -5.40 -15.34 16.31
CA GLY A 56 -6.04 -16.65 16.15
C GLY A 56 -7.49 -16.54 15.70
N CYS A 57 -7.81 -15.49 14.95
CA CYS A 57 -9.16 -15.16 14.49
C CYS A 57 -9.16 -14.92 12.98
N GLN A 58 -10.35 -14.91 12.38
CA GLN A 58 -10.47 -14.55 10.97
C GLN A 58 -10.20 -13.07 10.79
N VAL A 59 -9.46 -12.76 9.72
CA VAL A 59 -9.22 -11.41 9.22
C VAL A 59 -9.74 -11.38 7.80
N LEU A 60 -10.78 -10.57 7.56
CA LEU A 60 -11.42 -10.40 6.27
C LEU A 60 -11.11 -9.00 5.75
N GLU A 61 -10.88 -8.90 4.44
CA GLU A 61 -10.75 -7.63 3.75
C GLU A 61 -11.97 -7.40 2.87
N GLY A 62 -12.58 -6.23 3.04
CA GLY A 62 -13.70 -5.75 2.24
C GLY A 62 -13.29 -4.56 1.39
N TYR A 63 -13.74 -4.57 0.15
CA TYR A 63 -13.58 -3.45 -0.78
C TYR A 63 -14.92 -2.78 -1.03
N GLY A 64 -14.89 -1.46 -1.02
CA GLY A 64 -15.97 -0.62 -1.51
C GLY A 64 -15.70 0.84 -1.22
N MET A 65 -16.71 1.67 -1.48
CA MET A 65 -16.61 3.13 -1.39
C MET A 65 -17.93 3.75 -0.92
N THR A 66 -17.91 5.05 -0.68
CA THR A 66 -19.09 5.79 -0.20
C THR A 66 -20.22 5.71 -1.24
N GLU A 67 -19.85 5.83 -2.51
CA GLU A 67 -20.71 5.81 -3.69
C GLU A 67 -21.39 4.45 -3.91
N THR A 68 -20.94 3.40 -3.21
CA THR A 68 -21.48 2.03 -3.30
C THR A 68 -22.12 1.58 -1.99
N SER A 69 -22.41 2.50 -1.07
CA SER A 69 -23.04 2.21 0.23
C SER A 69 -22.33 1.08 1.00
N CYS A 70 -21.00 1.17 1.13
CA CYS A 70 -20.11 0.29 1.91
C CYS A 70 -19.37 -0.81 1.12
N ILE A 71 -19.97 -1.96 0.82
CA ILE A 71 -19.24 -3.17 0.36
C ILE A 71 -19.62 -3.55 -1.08
N ILE A 72 -18.62 -3.52 -1.97
CA ILE A 72 -18.68 -4.07 -3.33
C ILE A 72 -18.31 -5.56 -3.31
N SER A 73 -17.24 -5.92 -2.61
CA SER A 73 -16.78 -7.30 -2.46
C SER A 73 -16.20 -7.52 -1.07
N ILE A 74 -16.29 -8.75 -0.56
CA ILE A 74 -15.70 -9.13 0.72
C ILE A 74 -15.21 -10.58 0.68
N MET A 75 -14.14 -10.87 1.41
CA MET A 75 -13.67 -12.24 1.61
C MET A 75 -14.73 -13.10 2.34
N ASP A 76 -14.87 -14.35 1.91
CA ASP A 76 -15.76 -15.32 2.55
C ASP A 76 -15.25 -15.75 3.93
N GLU A 77 -16.20 -16.11 4.81
CA GLU A 77 -15.91 -16.70 6.12
C GLU A 77 -15.30 -18.10 5.93
N GLY A 78 -13.97 -18.18 5.89
CA GLY A 78 -13.23 -19.42 5.65
C GLY A 78 -12.18 -19.32 4.56
N ASP A 79 -12.12 -18.20 3.84
CA ASP A 79 -11.06 -17.94 2.90
C ASP A 79 -9.73 -17.65 3.62
N ASN A 80 -8.82 -18.61 3.53
CA ASN A 80 -7.50 -18.55 4.15
C ASN A 80 -6.43 -17.99 3.21
N LEU A 81 -6.80 -17.62 1.98
CA LEU A 81 -5.90 -16.90 1.08
C LEU A 81 -5.83 -15.42 1.50
N SER A 82 -4.85 -14.70 0.95
CA SER A 82 -4.55 -13.31 1.27
C SER A 82 -4.24 -12.54 -0.01
N GLY A 83 -4.38 -11.21 0.02
CA GLY A 83 -4.08 -10.35 -1.13
C GLY A 83 -5.19 -10.28 -2.17
N HIS A 84 -6.44 -10.45 -1.74
CA HIS A 84 -7.65 -10.24 -2.52
C HIS A 84 -8.79 -9.78 -1.59
N VAL A 85 -9.84 -9.22 -2.18
CA VAL A 85 -11.00 -8.66 -1.48
C VAL A 85 -12.27 -9.50 -1.66
N GLY A 86 -12.07 -10.75 -2.09
CA GLY A 86 -13.10 -11.78 -2.15
C GLY A 86 -14.02 -11.66 -3.35
N SER A 87 -15.16 -12.33 -3.31
CA SER A 87 -16.16 -12.29 -4.37
C SER A 87 -17.07 -11.06 -4.26
N PRO A 88 -17.69 -10.61 -5.35
CA PRO A 88 -18.72 -9.58 -5.32
C PRO A 88 -19.83 -9.89 -4.32
N ASN A 89 -20.33 -8.84 -3.68
CA ASN A 89 -21.58 -8.87 -2.94
C ASN A 89 -22.70 -9.33 -3.90
N PRO A 90 -23.63 -10.22 -3.49
CA PRO A 90 -24.75 -10.65 -4.33
C PRO A 90 -25.63 -9.51 -4.87
N ALA A 91 -25.61 -8.34 -4.24
CA ALA A 91 -26.29 -7.15 -4.73
C ALA A 91 -25.52 -6.39 -5.82
N CYS A 92 -24.25 -6.72 -6.07
CA CYS A 92 -23.39 -5.99 -7.00
C CYS A 92 -23.09 -6.82 -8.24
N GLU A 93 -23.35 -6.25 -9.41
CA GLU A 93 -22.76 -6.65 -10.68
C GLU A 93 -21.41 -5.94 -10.83
N VAL A 94 -20.36 -6.68 -11.20
CA VAL A 94 -19.00 -6.14 -11.32
C VAL A 94 -18.41 -6.55 -12.67
N LYS A 95 -17.90 -5.58 -13.43
CA LYS A 95 -17.13 -5.80 -14.66
C LYS A 95 -15.76 -5.12 -14.57
N LEU A 96 -14.80 -5.60 -15.35
CA LEU A 96 -13.56 -4.87 -15.61
C LEU A 96 -13.68 -4.22 -16.99
N VAL A 97 -13.36 -2.93 -17.08
CA VAL A 97 -13.30 -2.18 -18.32
C VAL A 97 -11.84 -1.89 -18.66
N ASP A 98 -11.45 -2.14 -19.89
CA ASP A 98 -10.09 -1.91 -20.35
C ASP A 98 -9.67 -0.45 -20.16
N VAL A 99 -8.41 -0.23 -19.79
CA VAL A 99 -7.79 1.08 -19.64
C VAL A 99 -6.53 1.10 -20.52
N PRO A 100 -6.68 1.21 -21.86
CA PRO A 100 -5.57 1.09 -22.81
C PRO A 100 -4.47 2.13 -22.55
N GLU A 101 -4.85 3.33 -22.09
CA GLU A 101 -3.92 4.40 -21.75
C GLU A 101 -3.00 4.07 -20.56
N MET A 102 -3.30 3.00 -19.80
CA MET A 102 -2.48 2.47 -18.71
C MET A 102 -1.98 1.04 -18.95
N ASN A 103 -2.20 0.50 -20.15
CA ASN A 103 -1.85 -0.88 -20.50
C ASN A 103 -2.46 -1.92 -19.52
N TYR A 104 -3.71 -1.67 -19.11
CA TYR A 104 -4.56 -2.65 -18.43
C TYR A 104 -5.64 -3.09 -19.39
N THR A 105 -5.67 -4.36 -19.75
CA THR A 105 -6.64 -4.90 -20.70
C THR A 105 -7.19 -6.24 -20.26
N SER A 106 -8.36 -6.55 -20.80
CA SER A 106 -9.01 -7.86 -20.70
C SER A 106 -8.18 -9.01 -21.28
N GLU A 107 -7.18 -8.69 -22.11
CA GLU A 107 -6.26 -9.66 -22.72
C GLU A 107 -5.03 -9.97 -21.85
N ASP A 108 -4.79 -9.18 -20.80
CA ASP A 108 -3.63 -9.35 -19.91
C ASP A 108 -3.54 -10.77 -19.34
N GLN A 109 -2.31 -11.29 -19.30
CA GLN A 109 -1.98 -12.61 -18.75
C GLN A 109 -1.05 -12.46 -17.53
N PRO A 110 -1.18 -13.32 -16.49
CA PRO A 110 -2.10 -14.46 -16.39
C PRO A 110 -3.53 -14.08 -15.99
N PHE A 111 -3.79 -12.84 -15.59
CA PHE A 111 -5.09 -12.37 -15.13
C PHE A 111 -5.51 -11.12 -15.89
N PRO A 112 -6.75 -11.06 -16.43
CA PRO A 112 -7.31 -9.86 -17.03
C PRO A 112 -7.36 -8.71 -16.03
N ARG A 113 -7.04 -7.49 -16.49
CA ARG A 113 -6.98 -6.28 -15.65
C ARG A 113 -7.80 -5.15 -16.27
N GLY A 114 -8.37 -4.29 -15.45
CA GLY A 114 -9.11 -3.13 -15.92
C GLY A 114 -9.69 -2.30 -14.79
N GLU A 115 -10.38 -1.22 -15.13
CA GLU A 115 -11.18 -0.44 -14.19
C GLU A 115 -12.36 -1.28 -13.69
N ILE A 116 -12.51 -1.35 -12.37
CA ILE A 116 -13.66 -1.97 -11.72
C ILE A 116 -14.85 -1.04 -11.93
N CYS A 117 -15.88 -1.54 -12.61
CA CYS A 117 -17.16 -0.88 -12.75
C CYS A 117 -18.24 -1.69 -12.04
N VAL A 118 -19.10 -1.02 -11.30
CA VAL A 118 -20.10 -1.67 -10.43
C VAL A 118 -21.49 -1.16 -10.70
N ARG A 119 -22.47 -2.06 -10.74
CA ARG A 119 -23.90 -1.73 -10.84
C ARG A 119 -24.68 -2.50 -9.79
N GLY A 120 -25.76 -1.90 -9.28
CA GLY A 120 -26.63 -2.56 -8.31
C GLY A 120 -27.44 -1.58 -7.47
N PRO A 121 -28.30 -2.07 -6.57
CA PRO A 121 -29.11 -1.23 -5.68
C PRO A 121 -28.28 -0.54 -4.59
N THR A 122 -26.98 -0.85 -4.48
CA THR A 122 -26.05 -0.25 -3.52
C THR A 122 -25.43 1.06 -4.02
N ILE A 123 -25.53 1.35 -5.32
CA ILE A 123 -24.99 2.56 -5.92
C ILE A 123 -25.80 3.78 -5.47
N PHE A 124 -25.11 4.83 -5.04
CA PHE A 124 -25.72 6.10 -4.64
C PHE A 124 -26.52 6.75 -5.80
N GLN A 125 -27.35 7.74 -5.47
CA GLN A 125 -28.15 8.45 -6.48
C GLN A 125 -27.37 9.55 -7.23
N GLY A 126 -26.09 9.76 -6.88
CA GLY A 126 -25.25 10.83 -7.38
C GLY A 126 -24.84 11.84 -6.31
N TYR A 127 -23.99 12.78 -6.73
CA TYR A 127 -23.50 13.85 -5.87
C TYR A 127 -24.56 14.95 -5.71
N TYR A 128 -24.72 15.44 -4.48
CA TYR A 128 -25.74 16.44 -4.17
C TYR A 128 -25.49 17.74 -4.94
N LYS A 129 -26.46 18.11 -5.79
CA LYS A 129 -26.42 19.31 -6.66
C LYS A 129 -25.29 19.34 -7.69
N ASP A 130 -24.69 18.19 -8.00
CA ASP A 130 -23.61 18.11 -8.99
C ASP A 130 -23.89 17.01 -10.02
N GLN A 131 -24.75 17.33 -10.99
CA GLN A 131 -25.12 16.41 -12.07
C GLN A 131 -23.95 16.13 -13.01
N THR A 132 -23.03 17.08 -13.18
CA THR A 132 -21.85 16.93 -14.03
C THR A 132 -20.94 15.85 -13.45
N GLN A 133 -20.51 15.97 -12.19
CA GLN A 133 -19.67 14.95 -11.56
C GLN A 133 -20.41 13.61 -11.42
N THR A 134 -21.74 13.63 -11.27
CA THR A 134 -22.54 12.40 -11.24
C THR A 134 -22.47 11.66 -12.58
N GLY A 135 -22.65 12.36 -13.70
CA GLY A 135 -22.55 11.79 -15.04
C GLY A 135 -21.13 11.41 -15.45
N GLU A 136 -20.10 11.95 -14.79
CA GLU A 136 -18.70 11.53 -15.00
C GLU A 136 -18.41 10.15 -14.39
N VAL A 137 -19.12 9.76 -13.34
CA VAL A 137 -18.85 8.49 -12.62
C VAL A 137 -19.92 7.43 -12.84
N ILE A 138 -21.15 7.78 -13.20
CA ILE A 138 -22.21 6.83 -13.57
C ILE A 138 -22.48 6.94 -15.07
N ASP A 139 -22.25 5.84 -15.80
CA ASP A 139 -22.53 5.77 -17.24
C ASP A 139 -24.03 5.65 -17.57
N GLU A 140 -24.37 5.75 -18.86
CA GLU A 140 -25.76 5.67 -19.34
C GLU A 140 -26.44 4.31 -19.05
N ASP A 141 -25.64 3.25 -18.86
CA ASP A 141 -26.07 1.89 -18.53
C ASP A 141 -26.18 1.64 -17.01
N GLY A 142 -25.91 2.67 -16.20
CA GLY A 142 -26.00 2.65 -14.74
C GLY A 142 -24.77 2.04 -14.04
N TRP A 143 -23.64 1.91 -14.71
CA TRP A 143 -22.39 1.48 -14.10
C TRP A 143 -21.67 2.64 -13.43
N LEU A 144 -21.34 2.46 -12.16
CA LEU A 144 -20.41 3.31 -11.45
C LEU A 144 -18.97 2.94 -11.84
N HIS A 145 -18.25 3.87 -12.46
CA HIS A 145 -16.81 3.84 -12.65
C HIS A 145 -16.11 4.17 -11.33
N THR A 146 -15.52 3.16 -10.69
CA THR A 146 -14.93 3.31 -9.35
C THR A 146 -13.63 4.12 -9.35
N GLY A 147 -12.98 4.25 -10.52
CA GLY A 147 -11.62 4.77 -10.62
C GLY A 147 -10.58 3.87 -9.97
N ASP A 148 -10.89 2.59 -9.70
CA ASP A 148 -9.97 1.58 -9.15
C ASP A 148 -9.64 0.54 -10.21
N ILE A 149 -8.37 0.15 -10.30
CA ILE A 149 -7.91 -0.94 -11.16
C ILE A 149 -7.97 -2.24 -10.38
N GLY A 150 -8.59 -3.26 -10.98
CA GLY A 150 -8.70 -4.59 -10.42
C GLY A 150 -8.32 -5.68 -11.40
N LEU A 151 -8.22 -6.89 -10.87
CA LEU A 151 -8.06 -8.12 -11.64
C LEU A 151 -8.87 -9.25 -11.01
N TRP A 152 -9.28 -10.20 -11.85
CA TRP A 152 -9.93 -11.43 -11.39
C TRP A 152 -8.87 -12.50 -11.17
N LEU A 153 -8.80 -13.00 -9.93
CA LEU A 153 -8.09 -14.22 -9.62
C LEU A 153 -8.98 -15.43 -9.91
N ASP A 154 -8.36 -16.60 -10.01
CA ASP A 154 -9.07 -17.88 -10.10
C ASP A 154 -10.14 -17.99 -9.00
N GLY A 155 -11.26 -18.63 -9.32
CA GLY A 155 -12.36 -18.81 -8.35
C GLY A 155 -13.22 -17.56 -8.11
N GLY A 156 -13.14 -16.54 -8.96
CA GLY A 156 -14.03 -15.37 -8.91
C GLY A 156 -13.70 -14.37 -7.79
N ARG A 157 -12.44 -14.36 -7.33
CA ARG A 157 -11.97 -13.43 -6.31
C ARG A 157 -11.43 -12.16 -6.96
N LEU A 158 -11.93 -11.01 -6.54
CA LEU A 158 -11.44 -9.71 -6.98
C LEU A 158 -10.18 -9.34 -6.21
N LYS A 159 -9.16 -8.84 -6.92
CA LYS A 159 -7.96 -8.24 -6.33
C LYS A 159 -7.83 -6.80 -6.81
N ILE A 160 -7.64 -5.88 -5.86
CA ILE A 160 -7.38 -4.47 -6.14
C ILE A 160 -5.89 -4.30 -6.46
N VAL A 161 -5.61 -3.55 -7.52
CA VAL A 161 -4.25 -3.20 -7.93
C VAL A 161 -3.87 -1.85 -7.32
N ASP A 162 -4.57 -0.77 -7.70
CA ASP A 162 -4.43 0.57 -7.14
C ASP A 162 -5.54 1.48 -7.71
N ARG A 163 -5.61 2.74 -7.26
CA ARG A 163 -6.48 3.79 -7.81
C ARG A 163 -5.95 4.27 -9.15
N LYS A 164 -6.79 4.34 -10.18
CA LYS A 164 -6.48 4.89 -11.52
C LYS A 164 -5.81 6.27 -11.42
N LYS A 165 -6.29 7.13 -10.52
CA LYS A 165 -5.73 8.48 -10.30
C LYS A 165 -4.39 8.51 -9.54
N ASN A 166 -4.07 7.47 -8.77
CA ASN A 166 -2.81 7.40 -8.01
C ASN A 166 -1.69 6.73 -8.81
N ILE A 167 -2.05 5.95 -9.85
CA ILE A 167 -1.08 5.36 -10.75
C ILE A 167 -0.44 6.46 -11.59
N PHE A 168 0.90 6.50 -11.60
CA PHE A 168 1.65 7.41 -12.45
C PHE A 168 2.64 6.66 -13.33
N LYS A 169 3.04 7.31 -14.42
CA LYS A 169 3.95 6.76 -15.43
C LYS A 169 5.34 7.34 -15.22
N LEU A 170 6.37 6.51 -15.22
CA LEU A 170 7.77 6.93 -15.23
C LEU A 170 8.23 7.27 -16.67
N ALA A 171 9.36 7.95 -16.81
CA ALA A 171 9.90 8.38 -18.11
C ALA A 171 10.08 7.23 -19.12
N GLN A 172 10.43 6.03 -18.64
CA GLN A 172 10.61 4.81 -19.44
C GLN A 172 9.29 4.15 -19.86
N GLY A 173 8.15 4.69 -19.45
CA GLY A 173 6.84 4.21 -19.85
C GLY A 173 6.16 3.25 -18.89
N GLU A 174 6.86 2.83 -17.83
CA GLU A 174 6.34 1.92 -16.80
C GLU A 174 5.33 2.63 -15.88
N TYR A 175 4.24 1.95 -15.56
CA TYR A 175 3.21 2.43 -14.64
C TYR A 175 3.46 1.93 -13.22
N ILE A 176 3.36 2.85 -12.27
CA ILE A 176 3.63 2.63 -10.85
C ILE A 176 2.35 2.75 -10.05
N ALA A 177 2.08 1.73 -9.25
CA ALA A 177 1.09 1.71 -8.20
C ALA A 177 1.81 2.05 -6.87
N PRO A 178 1.83 3.32 -6.43
CA PRO A 178 2.67 3.71 -5.31
C PRO A 178 2.18 3.15 -3.96
N GLU A 179 0.87 2.94 -3.77
CA GLU A 179 0.34 2.36 -2.53
C GLU A 179 0.82 0.92 -2.32
N LYS A 180 0.95 0.15 -3.42
CA LYS A 180 1.55 -1.20 -3.39
C LYS A 180 2.97 -1.13 -2.82
N ILE A 181 3.77 -0.17 -3.29
CA ILE A 181 5.19 -0.03 -2.92
C ILE A 181 5.32 0.46 -1.48
N GLU A 182 4.52 1.45 -1.08
CA GLU A 182 4.47 1.96 0.29
C GLU A 182 4.10 0.87 1.30
N ASN A 183 3.10 0.03 0.98
CA ASN A 183 2.71 -1.12 1.79
C ASN A 183 3.78 -2.21 1.91
N VAL A 184 4.71 -2.26 0.96
CA VAL A 184 5.90 -3.11 1.05
C VAL A 184 6.92 -2.47 1.97
N TYR A 185 7.25 -1.19 1.76
CA TYR A 185 8.26 -0.49 2.55
C TYR A 185 7.90 -0.28 4.02
N THR A 186 6.61 -0.20 4.38
CA THR A 186 6.18 -0.15 5.79
C THR A 186 6.52 -1.40 6.61
N LYS A 187 7.00 -2.48 5.96
CA LYS A 187 7.53 -3.66 6.65
C LYS A 187 8.98 -3.48 7.11
N SER A 188 9.69 -2.48 6.59
CA SER A 188 11.02 -2.11 7.10
C SER A 188 10.88 -1.65 8.55
N ARG A 189 11.78 -2.13 9.41
CA ARG A 189 11.79 -1.74 10.84
C ARG A 189 12.05 -0.24 11.04
N PHE A 190 12.65 0.42 10.06
CA PHE A 190 12.96 1.85 10.14
C PHE A 190 11.78 2.73 9.73
N VAL A 191 10.81 2.18 9.00
CA VAL A 191 9.74 2.94 8.36
C VAL A 191 8.51 2.95 9.24
N GLY A 192 8.17 4.11 9.80
CA GLY A 192 6.86 4.34 10.43
C GLY A 192 5.77 4.60 9.38
N GLN A 193 6.02 5.54 8.47
CA GLN A 193 5.16 5.85 7.32
C GLN A 193 6.01 6.17 6.09
N CYS A 194 5.51 5.84 4.89
CA CYS A 194 6.24 6.05 3.65
C CYS A 194 5.33 6.73 2.61
N PHE A 195 5.87 7.75 1.95
CA PHE A 195 5.27 8.38 0.78
C PHE A 195 6.21 8.22 -0.41
N VAL A 196 5.81 7.40 -1.37
CA VAL A 196 6.52 7.18 -2.63
C VAL A 196 6.02 8.16 -3.68
N TYR A 197 6.97 8.80 -4.35
CA TYR A 197 6.72 9.74 -5.43
C TYR A 197 7.49 9.35 -6.70
N GLY A 198 6.86 9.61 -7.83
CA GLY A 198 7.47 9.61 -9.15
C GLY A 198 6.63 10.39 -10.14
N ASP A 199 7.21 10.69 -11.29
CA ASP A 199 6.54 11.37 -12.39
C ASP A 199 7.10 10.98 -13.75
N SER A 200 6.47 11.48 -14.81
CA SER A 200 6.79 11.15 -16.20
C SER A 200 8.12 11.74 -16.69
N PHE A 201 8.76 12.60 -15.92
CA PHE A 201 10.04 13.20 -16.29
C PHE A 201 11.22 12.40 -15.73
N ASN A 202 10.97 11.60 -14.70
CA ASN A 202 12.00 10.84 -14.01
C ASN A 202 11.87 9.34 -14.25
N SER A 203 13.01 8.66 -14.38
CA SER A 203 13.05 7.21 -14.57
C SER A 203 13.00 6.41 -13.27
N SER A 204 13.08 7.12 -12.14
CA SER A 204 13.31 6.56 -10.81
C SER A 204 12.29 7.07 -9.81
N LEU A 205 11.98 6.23 -8.83
CA LEU A 205 11.15 6.59 -7.69
C LEU A 205 11.99 7.22 -6.58
N VAL A 206 11.38 8.11 -5.82
CA VAL A 206 11.93 8.67 -4.59
C VAL A 206 10.93 8.50 -3.46
N ALA A 207 11.42 8.44 -2.21
CA ALA A 207 10.57 8.20 -1.05
C ALA A 207 10.81 9.21 0.07
N ILE A 208 9.72 9.66 0.70
CA ILE A 208 9.76 10.35 1.99
C ILE A 208 9.40 9.32 3.06
N VAL A 209 10.27 9.14 4.04
CA VAL A 209 10.09 8.16 5.11
C VAL A 209 10.02 8.88 6.44
N SER A 210 8.86 8.79 7.10
CA SER A 210 8.76 9.07 8.52
C SER A 210 9.32 7.88 9.29
N VAL A 211 10.36 8.11 10.07
CA VAL A 211 11.15 7.04 10.70
C VAL A 211 10.55 6.59 12.03
N ASP A 212 10.77 5.33 12.39
CA ASP A 212 10.59 4.90 13.77
C ASP A 212 11.76 5.46 14.62
N PRO A 213 11.48 6.36 15.59
CA PRO A 213 12.51 7.09 16.31
C PRO A 213 13.37 6.17 17.18
N ASP A 214 12.78 5.14 17.78
CA ASP A 214 13.47 4.23 18.68
C ASP A 214 14.40 3.32 17.86
N VAL A 215 13.90 2.77 16.75
CA VAL A 215 14.69 1.88 15.89
C VAL A 215 15.86 2.61 15.23
N LEU A 216 15.63 3.83 14.72
CA LEU A 216 16.69 4.61 14.09
C LEU A 216 17.77 5.02 15.10
N THR A 217 17.36 5.40 16.32
CA THR A 217 18.27 5.79 17.42
C THR A 217 19.12 4.61 17.90
N GLU A 218 18.51 3.43 18.06
CA GLU A 218 19.21 2.19 18.41
C GLU A 218 20.25 1.83 17.34
N TRP A 219 19.85 1.86 16.07
CA TRP A 219 20.76 1.62 14.95
C TRP A 219 21.91 2.62 14.93
N ALA A 220 21.64 3.92 15.08
CA ALA A 220 22.66 4.95 15.09
C ALA A 220 23.70 4.74 16.20
N THR A 221 23.24 4.40 17.39
CA THR A 221 24.10 4.07 18.54
C THR A 221 25.00 2.86 18.22
N SER A 222 24.46 1.83 17.57
CA SER A 222 25.24 0.65 17.14
C SER A 222 26.33 0.98 16.12
N GLN A 223 26.17 2.06 15.35
CA GLN A 223 27.13 2.56 14.36
C GLN A 223 28.09 3.62 14.92
N GLY A 224 28.03 3.89 16.24
CA GLY A 224 28.84 4.93 16.88
C GLY A 224 28.44 6.36 16.48
N ILE A 225 27.22 6.56 16.00
CA ILE A 225 26.66 7.86 15.65
C ILE A 225 25.97 8.43 16.90
N LYS A 226 26.25 9.70 17.22
CA LYS A 226 25.55 10.41 18.30
C LYS A 226 24.09 10.60 17.92
N ALA A 227 23.18 10.04 18.70
CA ALA A 227 21.74 10.06 18.46
C ALA A 227 21.01 11.10 19.32
N ASP A 228 21.65 12.25 19.55
CA ASP A 228 21.21 13.29 20.47
C ASP A 228 20.00 14.09 19.93
N ASP A 229 19.81 14.06 18.60
CA ASP A 229 18.80 14.81 17.86
C ASP A 229 18.35 13.99 16.64
N LEU A 230 17.08 13.58 16.65
CA LEU A 230 16.48 12.78 15.58
C LEU A 230 16.47 13.53 14.24
N GLY A 231 16.29 14.85 14.25
CA GLY A 231 16.32 15.66 13.04
C GLY A 231 17.69 15.65 12.38
N ARG A 232 18.77 15.70 13.17
CA ARG A 232 20.14 15.52 12.65
C ARG A 232 20.37 14.13 12.10
N LEU A 233 19.85 13.11 12.79
CA LEU A 233 19.98 11.73 12.38
C LEU A 233 19.27 11.46 11.05
N CYS A 234 18.08 12.02 10.85
CA CYS A 234 17.35 11.98 9.58
C CYS A 234 18.12 12.60 8.40
N ASN A 235 19.00 13.57 8.68
CA ASN A 235 19.86 14.22 7.69
C ASN A 235 21.23 13.52 7.51
N ASP A 236 21.58 12.52 8.32
CA ASP A 236 22.85 11.79 8.18
C ASP A 236 22.80 10.87 6.95
N LEU A 237 23.79 11.01 6.05
CA LEU A 237 23.86 10.22 4.82
C LEU A 237 23.94 8.71 5.08
N ARG A 238 24.56 8.28 6.19
CA ARG A 238 24.63 6.87 6.56
C ARG A 238 23.28 6.36 7.01
N ALA A 239 22.49 7.18 7.71
CA ALA A 239 21.12 6.83 8.09
C ALA A 239 20.24 6.69 6.85
N ARG A 240 20.27 7.67 5.93
CA ARG A 240 19.56 7.60 4.64
C ARG A 240 19.93 6.32 3.87
N ALA A 241 21.23 6.02 3.77
CA ALA A 241 21.73 4.83 3.08
C ALA A 241 21.29 3.51 3.76
N ALA A 242 21.29 3.46 5.09
CA ALA A 242 20.88 2.27 5.84
C ALA A 242 19.38 2.00 5.71
N VAL A 243 18.54 3.04 5.79
CA VAL A 243 17.10 2.93 5.57
C VAL A 243 16.82 2.49 4.13
N LEU A 244 17.48 3.11 3.14
CA LEU A 244 17.33 2.73 1.73
C LEU A 244 17.73 1.26 1.48
N ALA A 245 18.84 0.81 2.06
CA ALA A 245 19.31 -0.56 1.92
C ALA A 245 18.35 -1.60 2.53
N ASP A 246 17.73 -1.26 3.68
CA ASP A 246 16.72 -2.11 4.32
C ASP A 246 15.43 -2.15 3.49
N MET A 247 14.94 -1.00 3.01
CA MET A 247 13.82 -0.91 2.07
C MET A 247 14.06 -1.74 0.80
N ASP A 248 15.27 -1.69 0.24
CA ASP A 248 15.70 -2.49 -0.90
C ASP A 248 15.64 -4.00 -0.59
N SER A 249 16.07 -4.41 0.61
CA SER A 249 15.99 -5.82 1.03
C SER A 249 14.53 -6.29 1.07
N ILE A 250 13.66 -5.50 1.72
CA ILE A 250 12.23 -5.78 1.83
C ILE A 250 11.55 -5.80 0.45
N GLY A 251 11.93 -4.88 -0.44
CA GLY A 251 11.44 -4.83 -1.81
C GLY A 251 11.81 -6.07 -2.63
N ARG A 252 13.03 -6.60 -2.46
CA ARG A 252 13.48 -7.85 -3.10
C ARG A 252 12.71 -9.06 -2.57
N GLU A 253 12.50 -9.14 -1.26
CA GLU A 253 11.69 -10.20 -0.63
C GLU A 253 10.25 -10.19 -1.14
N ALA A 254 9.67 -9.00 -1.32
CA ALA A 254 8.34 -8.80 -1.88
C ALA A 254 8.27 -8.92 -3.42
N GLN A 255 9.38 -9.25 -4.08
CA GLN A 255 9.49 -9.40 -5.54
C GLN A 255 9.06 -8.14 -6.32
N LEU A 256 9.40 -6.95 -5.80
CA LEU A 256 9.25 -5.71 -6.55
C LEU A 256 10.09 -5.74 -7.83
N ARG A 257 9.57 -5.14 -8.90
CA ARG A 257 10.29 -4.98 -10.18
C ARG A 257 11.37 -3.92 -10.03
N GLY A 258 12.41 -3.97 -10.85
CA GLY A 258 13.59 -3.07 -10.74
C GLY A 258 13.26 -1.58 -10.72
N PHE A 259 12.20 -1.16 -11.41
CA PHE A 259 11.71 0.22 -11.46
C PHE A 259 10.73 0.59 -10.33
N GLU A 260 10.30 -0.38 -9.53
CA GLU A 260 9.47 -0.17 -8.33
C GLU A 260 10.33 0.16 -7.09
N PHE A 261 11.67 0.11 -7.21
CA PHE A 261 12.59 0.49 -6.15
C PHE A 261 12.80 2.01 -6.08
N ALA A 262 12.68 2.58 -4.88
CA ALA A 262 13.09 3.95 -4.62
C ALA A 262 14.62 4.05 -4.76
N LYS A 263 15.12 5.07 -5.46
CA LYS A 263 16.55 5.30 -5.66
C LYS A 263 17.14 6.31 -4.68
N ALA A 264 16.28 7.14 -4.09
CA ALA A 264 16.66 8.08 -3.05
C ALA A 264 15.55 8.17 -2.01
N VAL A 265 15.96 8.52 -0.80
CA VAL A 265 15.07 8.70 0.35
C VAL A 265 15.45 9.96 1.12
N THR A 266 14.42 10.69 1.56
CA THR A 266 14.53 11.73 2.59
C THR A 266 13.84 11.21 3.85
N LEU A 267 14.55 11.25 4.98
CA LEU A 267 14.01 10.85 6.28
C LEU A 267 13.40 12.07 6.97
N VAL A 268 12.25 11.91 7.61
CA VAL A 268 11.60 12.95 8.40
C VAL A 268 11.27 12.42 9.80
N PRO A 269 11.50 13.22 10.85
CA PRO A 269 11.18 12.81 12.22
C PRO A 269 9.67 12.90 12.51
N GLU A 270 8.94 13.80 11.84
CA GLU A 270 7.51 13.97 12.07
C GLU A 270 6.68 12.91 11.34
N PRO A 271 5.67 12.31 12.00
CA PRO A 271 4.70 11.45 11.34
C PRO A 271 3.75 12.25 10.44
N PHE A 272 3.19 11.59 9.44
CA PHE A 272 2.07 12.09 8.66
C PHE A 272 0.82 12.04 9.53
N THR A 273 0.12 13.17 9.67
CA THR A 273 -1.04 13.29 10.56
C THR A 273 -2.20 14.00 9.86
N LEU A 274 -3.37 14.01 10.51
CA LEU A 274 -4.47 14.86 10.08
C LEU A 274 -4.16 16.34 10.33
N GLU A 275 -3.42 16.65 11.40
CA GLU A 275 -3.09 18.00 11.85
C GLU A 275 -2.15 18.73 10.89
N ASN A 276 -1.13 18.04 10.38
CA ASN A 276 -0.27 18.57 9.32
C ASN A 276 -0.88 18.45 7.91
N GLY A 277 -2.14 18.01 7.81
CA GLY A 277 -2.87 17.96 6.55
C GLY A 277 -2.42 16.85 5.59
N LEU A 278 -1.51 15.97 6.00
CA LEU A 278 -0.96 14.91 5.15
C LEU A 278 -1.83 13.66 5.09
N LEU A 279 -2.71 13.44 6.08
CA LEU A 279 -3.64 12.32 6.10
C LEU A 279 -5.11 12.71 5.95
N THR A 280 -5.91 11.78 5.40
CA THR A 280 -7.37 11.78 5.49
C THR A 280 -7.82 11.32 6.90
N PRO A 281 -9.10 11.53 7.27
CA PRO A 281 -9.66 10.94 8.49
C PRO A 281 -9.58 9.41 8.56
N THR A 282 -9.41 8.75 7.42
CA THR A 282 -9.19 7.31 7.28
C THR A 282 -7.71 6.92 7.22
N PHE A 283 -6.81 7.83 7.64
CA PHE A 283 -5.36 7.64 7.69
C PHE A 283 -4.70 7.34 6.33
N LYS A 284 -5.31 7.74 5.21
CA LYS A 284 -4.70 7.67 3.87
C LYS A 284 -3.88 8.91 3.57
N ILE A 285 -2.77 8.76 2.85
CA ILE A 285 -1.94 9.88 2.42
C ILE A 285 -2.69 10.72 1.39
N LYS A 286 -2.78 12.02 1.65
CA LYS A 286 -3.27 13.04 0.73
C LYS A 286 -2.17 13.40 -0.27
N ARG A 287 -2.01 12.58 -1.31
CA ARG A 287 -0.87 12.65 -2.24
C ARG A 287 -0.60 14.05 -2.83
N PRO A 288 -1.61 14.83 -3.30
CA PRO A 288 -1.36 16.17 -3.81
C PRO A 288 -0.76 17.10 -2.74
N GLN A 289 -1.30 17.06 -1.52
CA GLN A 289 -0.83 17.84 -0.39
C GLN A 289 0.55 17.37 0.08
N ALA A 290 0.81 16.06 0.12
CA ALA A 290 2.12 15.51 0.44
C ALA A 290 3.18 15.91 -0.60
N LYS A 291 2.83 15.90 -1.89
CA LYS A 291 3.72 16.40 -2.95
C LYS A 291 4.08 17.87 -2.74
N GLU A 292 3.11 18.72 -2.43
CA GLU A 292 3.33 20.15 -2.19
C GLU A 292 4.16 20.37 -0.92
N TYR A 293 3.82 19.69 0.16
CA TYR A 293 4.51 19.77 1.45
C TYR A 293 5.99 19.34 1.34
N PHE A 294 6.27 18.25 0.62
CA PHE A 294 7.61 17.71 0.43
C PHE A 294 8.29 18.15 -0.88
N ALA A 295 7.77 19.17 -1.56
CA ALA A 295 8.24 19.56 -2.89
C ALA A 295 9.75 19.79 -2.93
N LYS A 296 10.30 20.49 -1.93
CA LYS A 296 11.74 20.74 -1.83
C LYS A 296 12.53 19.43 -1.70
N ALA A 297 12.12 18.54 -0.78
CA ALA A 297 12.82 17.27 -0.56
C ALA A 297 12.77 16.36 -1.80
N ILE A 298 11.66 16.37 -2.54
CA ILE A 298 11.51 15.64 -3.80
C ILE A 298 12.48 16.19 -4.85
N THR A 299 12.53 17.51 -5.03
CA THR A 299 13.48 18.15 -5.95
C THR A 299 14.92 17.84 -5.58
N ASP A 300 15.30 18.00 -4.30
CA ASP A 300 16.66 17.73 -3.83
C ASP A 300 17.08 16.27 -4.14
N MET A 301 16.18 15.29 -3.95
CA MET A 301 16.45 13.88 -4.26
C MET A 301 16.67 13.64 -5.76
N TYR A 302 15.87 14.27 -6.63
CA TYR A 302 16.05 14.14 -8.07
C TYR A 302 17.32 14.85 -8.57
N ASP A 303 17.66 16.00 -8.00
CA ASP A 303 18.90 16.71 -8.29
C ASP A 303 20.11 15.84 -7.89
N GLU A 304 20.10 15.24 -6.70
CA GLU A 304 21.12 14.28 -6.24
C GLU A 304 21.28 13.09 -7.20
N LEU A 305 20.16 12.48 -7.64
CA LEU A 305 20.18 11.37 -8.58
C LEU A 305 20.75 11.77 -9.93
N SER A 306 20.33 12.91 -10.48
CA SER A 306 20.84 13.42 -11.75
C SER A 306 22.34 13.70 -11.70
N ALA A 307 22.85 14.24 -10.58
CA ALA A 307 24.27 14.48 -10.39
C ALA A 307 25.08 13.17 -10.33
N SER A 308 24.52 12.12 -9.73
CA SER A 308 25.17 10.80 -9.64
C SER A 308 25.26 10.09 -10.99
N GLU A 309 24.27 10.25 -11.88
CA GLU A 309 24.27 9.64 -13.22
C GLU A 309 25.33 10.28 -14.15
N HIS A 310 25.60 11.58 -14.00
CA HIS A 310 26.59 12.30 -14.80
C HIS A 310 28.04 12.15 -14.28
N GLY A 311 28.22 11.56 -13.10
CA GLY A 311 29.52 11.43 -12.42
C GLY A 311 30.34 10.18 -12.76
N THR A 312 29.86 9.29 -13.63
CA THR A 312 30.62 8.08 -14.02
C THR A 312 31.40 8.31 -15.31
N PRO A 313 32.74 8.47 -15.30
CA PRO A 313 33.52 8.50 -16.53
C PRO A 313 33.45 7.11 -17.15
N THR A 314 33.02 7.04 -18.40
CA THR A 314 33.12 5.84 -19.22
C THR A 314 34.61 5.52 -19.43
N SER A 315 35.21 4.72 -18.56
CA SER A 315 36.53 4.13 -18.83
C SER A 315 36.32 2.98 -19.81
N LYS A 316 36.29 3.32 -21.10
CA LYS A 316 36.55 2.35 -22.17
C LYS A 316 38.02 1.99 -22.14
N LEU A 317 38.32 0.70 -21.95
CA LEU A 317 39.33 -0.05 -22.69
C LEU A 317 38.77 -1.46 -22.90
#